data_AF-A0A653Y764-F1
#
_entry.id   AF-A0A653Y764-F1
#
_cell.length_a   1.000
_cell.length_b   1.000
_cell.length_c   1.000
_cell.angle_alpha   90.00
_cell.angle_beta   90.00
_cell.angle_gamma   90.00
#
_symmetry.space_group_name_H-M   'P 1'
#
loop_
_entity.id
_entity.type
_entity.pdbx_description
1 polymer ?
#
loop_
_entity_poly.entity_id
_entity_poly.type
_entity_poly.pdbx_seq_one_letter_code
_entity_poly.pdbx_strand_id
1 'polypeptide(L)'
;MKNALWSIGGVAGSVAYVLLVGYLTIQVSGLAGGAVFGLDNRLTGVTEPGPGLLQLALIAGVSGVTLLILTRAVRNLGPASRFALRLGFAAATAVQIVAAFVMLSQRFEVLDLNTGPAPWVEGWLAKGGTASVVHLMLIVAVALLVAERARAAVTPPRTAPQASSEPAQGLHP
;
A
#
# COMPACT_ATOMS: atom_id res chain seq x y z
N MET A 1 1.27 9.28 -20.91
CA MET A 1 2.53 9.03 -20.16
C MET A 1 2.44 9.37 -18.67
N LYS A 2 1.93 10.56 -18.28
CA LYS A 2 1.87 10.99 -16.86
C LYS A 2 1.17 10.00 -15.91
N ASN A 3 0.09 9.33 -16.35
CA ASN A 3 -0.63 8.34 -15.52
C ASN A 3 0.17 7.05 -15.28
N ALA A 4 0.96 6.62 -16.28
CA ALA A 4 1.82 5.45 -16.13
C ALA A 4 2.91 5.70 -15.09
N LEU A 5 3.48 6.91 -15.07
CA LEU A 5 4.47 7.30 -14.06
C LEU A 5 3.90 7.24 -12.63
N TRP A 6 2.66 7.69 -12.43
CA TRP A 6 1.99 7.61 -11.13
C TRP A 6 1.66 6.17 -10.72
N SER A 7 1.26 5.33 -11.67
CA SER A 7 1.08 3.89 -11.42
C SER A 7 2.39 3.24 -10.98
N ILE A 8 3.50 3.53 -11.68
CA ILE A 8 4.84 3.04 -11.31
C ILE A 8 5.21 3.54 -9.91
N GLY A 9 4.92 4.80 -9.59
CA GLY A 9 5.11 5.34 -8.24
C GLY A 9 4.31 4.59 -7.17
N GLY A 10 3.06 4.22 -7.46
CA GLY A 10 2.23 3.39 -6.59
C GLY A 10 2.81 1.99 -6.37
N VAL A 11 3.27 1.34 -7.46
CA VAL A 11 3.92 0.02 -7.40
C VAL A 11 5.21 0.09 -6.57
N ALA A 12 6.10 1.03 -6.88
CA ALA A 12 7.36 1.20 -6.16
C ALA A 12 7.13 1.50 -4.67
N GLY A 13 6.15 2.37 -4.36
CA GLY A 13 5.76 2.66 -2.99
C GLY A 13 5.22 1.43 -2.25
N SER A 14 4.44 0.58 -2.92
CA SER A 14 3.93 -0.68 -2.35
C SER A 14 5.06 -1.67 -2.07
N VAL A 15 6.00 -1.86 -3.01
CA VAL A 15 7.15 -2.75 -2.81
C VAL A 15 8.00 -2.28 -1.63
N ALA A 16 8.36 -1.00 -1.61
CA ALA A 16 9.13 -0.43 -0.50
C ALA A 16 8.40 -0.58 0.85
N TYR A 17 7.09 -0.29 0.88
CA TYR A 17 6.28 -0.41 2.08
C TYR A 17 6.25 -1.84 2.63
N VAL A 18 5.89 -2.83 1.81
CA VAL A 18 5.74 -4.23 2.24
C VAL A 18 7.07 -4.80 2.70
N LEU A 19 8.16 -4.56 1.95
CA LEU A 19 9.48 -5.05 2.32
C LEU A 19 9.99 -4.44 3.63
N LEU A 20 9.79 -3.13 3.82
CA LEU A 20 10.20 -2.45 5.04
C LEU A 20 9.40 -2.94 6.26
N VAL A 21 8.08 -3.11 6.13
CA VAL A 21 7.25 -3.70 7.18
C VAL A 21 7.70 -5.13 7.50
N GLY A 22 8.00 -5.92 6.48
CA GLY A 22 8.51 -7.29 6.64
C GLY A 22 9.84 -7.36 7.38
N TYR A 23 10.81 -6.55 6.97
CA TYR A 23 12.09 -6.40 7.66
C TYR A 23 11.91 -6.02 9.13
N LEU A 24 11.11 -4.98 9.41
CA LEU A 24 10.85 -4.55 10.79
C LEU A 24 10.14 -5.63 11.61
N THR A 25 9.25 -6.41 11.00
CA THR A 25 8.55 -7.52 11.67
C THR A 25 9.50 -8.65 12.04
N ILE A 26 10.50 -8.96 11.20
CA ILE A 26 11.58 -9.90 11.53
C ILE A 26 12.37 -9.40 12.74
N GLN A 27 12.72 -8.11 12.77
CA GLN A 27 13.43 -7.51 13.90
C GLN A 27 12.63 -7.56 15.19
N VAL A 28 11.32 -7.27 15.16
CA VAL A 28 10.44 -7.43 16.34
C VAL A 28 10.46 -8.87 16.84
N SER A 29 10.32 -9.84 15.94
CA SER A 29 10.32 -11.28 16.29
C SER A 29 11.67 -11.72 16.84
N GLY A 30 12.77 -11.23 16.27
CA GLY A 30 14.12 -11.49 16.76
C GLY A 30 14.34 -10.93 18.16
N LEU A 31 14.04 -9.65 18.36
CA LEU A 31 14.22 -8.99 19.66
C LEU A 31 13.37 -9.63 20.76
N ALA A 32 12.16 -10.10 20.44
CA ALA A 32 11.33 -10.83 21.39
C ALA A 32 12.01 -12.13 21.88
N GLY A 33 12.86 -12.75 21.04
CA GLY A 33 13.68 -13.92 21.37
C GLY A 33 15.13 -13.59 21.76
N GLY A 34 15.50 -12.30 21.90
CA GLY A 34 16.88 -11.89 22.16
C GLY A 34 17.84 -12.03 20.97
N ALA A 35 17.33 -12.25 19.76
CA ALA A 35 18.11 -12.34 18.53
C ALA A 35 18.16 -11.01 17.78
N VAL A 36 19.33 -10.62 17.30
CA VAL A 36 19.49 -9.47 16.39
C VAL A 36 19.82 -10.01 14.99
N PHE A 37 19.02 -9.62 14.00
CA PHE A 37 19.22 -10.06 12.62
C PHE A 37 19.84 -8.95 11.76
N GLY A 38 20.71 -9.33 10.83
CA GLY A 38 21.21 -8.45 9.77
C GLY A 38 20.17 -8.19 8.67
N LEU A 39 20.55 -7.40 7.66
CA LEU A 39 19.72 -7.17 6.46
C LEU A 39 19.54 -8.44 5.61
N ASP A 40 20.47 -9.37 5.71
CA ASP A 40 20.39 -10.70 5.08
C ASP A 40 19.50 -11.69 5.85
N ASN A 41 18.89 -11.24 6.95
CA ASN A 41 18.14 -12.03 7.93
C ASN A 41 18.97 -13.09 8.66
N ARG A 42 20.31 -12.97 8.68
CA ARG A 42 21.17 -13.84 9.49
C ARG A 42 21.35 -13.30 10.89
N LEU A 43 21.52 -14.19 11.85
CA LEU A 43 21.81 -13.82 13.24
C LEU A 43 23.17 -13.11 13.29
N THR A 44 23.18 -11.85 13.69
CA THR A 44 24.40 -11.04 13.82
C THR A 44 24.80 -10.85 15.28
N GLY A 45 23.87 -11.04 16.22
CA GLY A 45 24.16 -10.93 17.64
C GLY A 45 23.00 -11.42 18.50
N VAL A 46 23.28 -11.51 19.80
CA VAL A 46 22.31 -11.84 20.84
C VAL A 46 22.24 -10.67 21.80
N THR A 47 21.03 -10.29 22.21
CA THR A 47 20.73 -9.19 23.11
C THR A 47 19.73 -9.63 24.17
N GLU A 48 19.51 -8.81 25.19
CA GLU A 48 18.44 -9.04 26.15
C GLU A 48 17.07 -9.02 25.43
N PRO A 49 16.21 -10.05 25.65
CA PRO A 49 14.90 -10.10 25.02
C PRO A 49 14.06 -8.86 25.32
N GLY A 50 13.41 -8.32 24.30
CA GLY A 50 12.61 -7.12 24.44
C GLY A 50 11.52 -7.03 23.38
N PRO A 51 10.47 -6.24 23.63
CA PRO A 51 9.27 -6.17 22.77
C PRO A 51 9.50 -5.47 21.41
N GLY A 52 10.70 -4.96 21.12
CA GLY A 52 10.99 -4.27 19.85
C GLY A 52 10.16 -2.99 19.65
N LEU A 53 9.94 -2.20 20.72
CA LEU A 53 9.07 -1.01 20.68
C LEU A 53 9.47 0.00 19.60
N LEU A 54 10.77 0.18 19.37
CA LEU A 54 11.26 1.06 18.32
C LEU A 54 10.81 0.58 16.94
N GLN A 55 10.93 -0.71 16.67
CA GLN A 55 10.53 -1.32 15.40
C GLN A 55 9.01 -1.23 15.21
N LEU A 56 8.22 -1.44 16.27
CA LEU A 56 6.77 -1.23 16.23
C LEU A 56 6.41 0.24 15.94
N ALA A 57 7.09 1.18 16.58
CA ALA A 57 6.91 2.61 16.32
C ALA A 57 7.28 2.97 14.86
N LEU A 58 8.33 2.36 14.30
CA LEU A 58 8.71 2.53 12.91
C LEU A 58 7.67 1.94 11.94
N ILE A 59 7.11 0.76 12.23
CA ILE A 59 6.01 0.17 11.43
C ILE A 59 4.80 1.11 11.43
N ALA A 60 4.43 1.64 12.60
CA ALA A 60 3.34 2.59 12.74
C ALA A 60 3.62 3.88 11.96
N GLY A 61 4.84 4.44 12.08
CA GLY A 61 5.26 5.64 11.37
C GLY A 61 5.23 5.47 9.85
N VAL A 62 5.82 4.41 9.32
CA VAL A 62 5.84 4.09 7.88
C VAL A 62 4.42 3.87 7.36
N SER A 63 3.57 3.17 8.11
CA SER A 63 2.17 2.97 7.74
C SER A 63 1.38 4.28 7.74
N GLY A 64 1.59 5.14 8.74
CA GLY A 64 1.00 6.47 8.81
C GLY A 64 1.42 7.36 7.65
N VAL A 65 2.71 7.37 7.29
CA VAL A 65 3.23 8.11 6.12
C VAL A 65 2.61 7.58 4.83
N THR A 66 2.56 6.27 4.65
CA THR A 66 1.95 5.64 3.47
C THR A 66 0.48 6.02 3.34
N LEU A 67 -0.27 5.96 4.45
CA LEU A 67 -1.67 6.37 4.50
C LEU A 67 -1.84 7.86 4.17
N LEU A 68 -0.98 8.73 4.71
CA LEU A 68 -0.97 10.16 4.42
C LEU A 68 -0.71 10.42 2.93
N ILE A 69 0.22 9.68 2.32
CA ILE A 69 0.51 9.79 0.88
C ILE A 69 -0.73 9.41 0.07
N LEU A 70 -1.33 8.25 0.35
CA LEU A 70 -2.49 7.74 -0.38
C LEU A 70 -3.73 8.64 -0.24
N THR A 71 -3.89 9.32 0.90
CA THR A 71 -5.09 10.10 1.22
C THR A 71 -4.95 11.61 0.99
N ARG A 72 -3.86 12.22 1.48
CA ARG A 72 -3.68 13.67 1.56
C ARG A 72 -2.63 14.20 0.60
N ALA A 73 -1.44 13.61 0.52
CA ALA A 73 -0.35 14.18 -0.29
C ALA A 73 -0.71 14.22 -1.79
N VAL A 74 -1.51 13.25 -2.25
CA VAL A 74 -1.96 13.19 -3.64
C VAL A 74 -3.20 14.05 -3.94
N ARG A 75 -3.74 14.81 -2.97
CA ARG A 75 -4.95 15.65 -3.14
C ARG A 75 -4.80 16.80 -4.12
N ASN A 76 -3.59 17.13 -4.55
CA ASN A 76 -3.37 18.17 -5.57
C ASN A 76 -3.18 17.58 -6.98
N LEU A 77 -3.08 16.25 -7.11
CA LEU A 77 -2.92 15.59 -8.42
C LEU A 77 -4.24 15.57 -9.20
N GLY A 78 -4.20 15.38 -10.52
CA GLY A 78 -5.44 15.13 -11.29
C GLY A 78 -6.13 13.82 -10.84
N PRO A 79 -7.47 13.69 -10.95
CA PRO A 79 -8.20 12.49 -10.52
C PRO A 79 -7.66 11.19 -11.13
N ALA A 80 -7.31 11.21 -12.42
CA ALA A 80 -6.73 10.05 -13.11
C ALA A 80 -5.35 9.63 -12.56
N SER A 81 -4.52 10.60 -12.16
CA SER A 81 -3.21 10.35 -11.56
C SER A 81 -3.31 9.76 -10.16
N ARG A 82 -4.26 10.25 -9.33
CA ARG A 82 -4.54 9.68 -8.00
C ARG A 82 -5.02 8.24 -8.09
N PHE A 83 -5.97 8.00 -8.99
CA PHE A 83 -6.50 6.68 -9.26
C PHE A 83 -5.40 5.73 -9.72
N ALA A 84 -4.57 6.14 -10.68
CA ALA A 84 -3.45 5.33 -11.18
C ALA A 84 -2.45 4.97 -10.07
N LEU A 85 -2.08 5.93 -9.21
CA LEU A 85 -1.18 5.67 -8.08
C LEU A 85 -1.80 4.68 -7.08
N ARG A 86 -3.07 4.87 -6.69
CA ARG A 86 -3.75 3.99 -5.74
C ARG A 86 -3.96 2.59 -6.30
N LEU A 87 -4.29 2.50 -7.59
CA LEU A 87 -4.46 1.22 -8.28
C LEU A 87 -3.14 0.46 -8.37
N GLY A 88 -2.05 1.14 -8.76
CA GLY A 88 -0.72 0.55 -8.79
C GLY A 88 -0.28 0.05 -7.42
N PHE A 89 -0.52 0.84 -6.38
CA PHE A 89 -0.23 0.45 -5.00
C PHE A 89 -1.07 -0.76 -4.56
N ALA A 90 -2.38 -0.74 -4.77
CA ALA A 90 -3.28 -1.82 -4.36
C ALA A 90 -2.95 -3.13 -5.11
N ALA A 91 -2.77 -3.07 -6.43
CA ALA A 91 -2.45 -4.23 -7.25
C ALA A 91 -1.10 -4.85 -6.85
N ALA A 92 -0.05 -4.03 -6.70
CA ALA A 92 1.26 -4.52 -6.26
C ALA A 92 1.21 -5.10 -4.84
N THR A 93 0.44 -4.51 -3.93
CA THR A 93 0.29 -5.04 -2.56
C THR A 93 -0.43 -6.39 -2.58
N ALA A 94 -1.50 -6.52 -3.37
CA ALA A 94 -2.22 -7.78 -3.52
C ALA A 94 -1.32 -8.88 -4.11
N VAL A 95 -0.54 -8.57 -5.15
CA VAL A 95 0.42 -9.51 -5.75
C VAL A 95 1.46 -9.95 -4.72
N GLN A 96 2.00 -9.03 -3.92
CA GLN A 96 2.97 -9.36 -2.87
C GLN A 96 2.39 -10.24 -1.76
N ILE A 97 1.14 -9.99 -1.34
CA ILE A 97 0.43 -10.85 -0.38
C ILE A 97 0.28 -12.26 -0.95
N VAL A 98 -0.22 -12.39 -2.19
CA VAL A 98 -0.37 -13.69 -2.85
C VAL A 98 0.98 -14.40 -2.99
N ALA A 99 2.02 -13.70 -3.41
CA ALA A 99 3.37 -14.25 -3.51
C ALA A 99 3.89 -14.74 -2.15
N ALA A 100 3.68 -13.98 -1.07
CA ALA A 100 4.02 -14.40 0.28
C ALA A 100 3.26 -15.67 0.70
N PHE A 101 1.96 -15.76 0.42
CA PHE A 101 1.18 -16.97 0.69
C PHE A 101 1.67 -18.19 -0.11
N VAL A 102 2.02 -18.01 -1.40
CA VAL A 102 2.60 -19.09 -2.22
C VAL A 102 3.93 -19.56 -1.64
N MET A 103 4.83 -18.64 -1.29
CA MET A 103 6.13 -18.95 -0.66
C MET A 103 5.95 -19.71 0.66
N LEU A 104 5.01 -19.28 1.50
CA LEU A 104 4.70 -19.98 2.74
C LEU A 104 4.12 -21.38 2.45
N SER A 105 3.19 -21.51 1.51
CA SER A 105 2.56 -22.80 1.14
C SER A 105 3.58 -23.86 0.72
N GLN A 106 4.64 -23.45 0.03
CA GLN A 106 5.72 -24.34 -0.42
C GLN A 106 6.67 -24.76 0.72
N ARG A 107 6.74 -23.98 1.81
CA ARG A 107 7.61 -24.26 2.96
C ARG A 107 6.92 -25.09 4.05
N PHE A 108 5.61 -25.30 4.01
CA PHE A 108 4.89 -26.11 5.00
C PHE A 108 5.14 -27.63 4.88
N GLU A 109 5.87 -28.12 3.88
CA GLU A 109 6.32 -29.52 3.85
C GLU A 109 7.39 -29.85 4.90
N VAL A 110 8.12 -28.85 5.41
CA VAL A 110 9.06 -29.02 6.53
C VAL A 110 9.07 -27.75 7.37
N LEU A 111 8.23 -27.69 8.42
CA LEU A 111 8.35 -26.66 9.45
C LEU A 111 9.61 -26.97 10.29
N ASP A 112 10.79 -26.75 9.72
CA ASP A 112 12.05 -26.97 10.40
C ASP A 112 12.31 -25.80 11.35
N LEU A 113 11.96 -25.98 12.62
CA LEU A 113 12.24 -25.02 13.70
C LEU A 113 13.74 -24.70 13.83
N ASN A 114 14.64 -25.50 13.24
CA ASN A 114 16.07 -25.20 13.23
C ASN A 114 16.48 -24.21 12.13
N THR A 115 15.57 -23.90 11.19
CA THR A 115 15.86 -22.97 10.11
C THR A 115 15.33 -21.59 10.50
N GLY A 116 16.23 -20.62 10.65
CA GLY A 116 15.88 -19.22 10.89
C GLY A 116 15.02 -18.60 9.77
N PRO A 117 14.74 -17.28 9.84
CA PRO A 117 13.98 -16.60 8.80
C PRO A 117 14.57 -16.83 7.40
N ALA A 118 13.71 -16.89 6.38
CA ALA A 118 14.18 -16.98 5.00
C ALA A 118 15.15 -15.82 4.67
N PRO A 119 16.21 -16.07 3.90
CA PRO A 119 17.25 -15.08 3.66
C PRO A 119 16.72 -13.89 2.84
N TRP A 120 17.31 -12.70 3.08
CA TRP A 120 17.13 -11.51 2.24
C TRP A 120 15.66 -11.10 2.00
N VAL A 121 15.34 -10.66 0.78
CA VAL A 121 14.05 -10.12 0.36
C VAL A 121 12.93 -11.15 0.44
N GLU A 122 13.25 -12.45 0.32
CA GLU A 122 12.25 -13.51 0.46
C GLU A 122 11.65 -13.51 1.87
N GLY A 123 12.50 -13.42 2.91
CA GLY A 123 12.03 -13.32 4.29
C GLY A 123 11.23 -12.05 4.54
N TRP A 124 11.66 -10.92 3.96
CA TRP A 124 10.96 -9.65 4.09
C TRP A 124 9.59 -9.71 3.43
N LEU A 125 9.49 -10.25 2.22
CA LEU A 125 8.22 -10.42 1.52
C LEU A 125 7.30 -11.38 2.28
N ALA A 126 7.81 -12.53 2.71
CA ALA A 126 7.05 -13.53 3.47
C ALA A 126 6.45 -12.93 4.75
N LYS A 127 7.25 -12.19 5.54
CA LYS A 127 6.79 -11.55 6.78
C LYS A 127 5.95 -10.30 6.54
N GLY A 128 6.30 -9.48 5.56
CA GLY A 128 5.55 -8.28 5.20
C GLY A 128 4.17 -8.61 4.63
N GLY A 129 4.12 -9.54 3.68
CA GLY A 129 2.88 -9.99 3.04
C GLY A 129 1.92 -10.73 3.98
N THR A 130 2.39 -11.22 5.13
CA THR A 130 1.54 -11.82 6.19
C THR A 130 1.21 -10.86 7.33
N ALA A 131 1.78 -9.65 7.35
CA ALA A 131 1.51 -8.69 8.42
C ALA A 131 0.10 -8.09 8.29
N SER A 132 -0.65 -8.04 9.39
CA SER A 132 -2.02 -7.49 9.41
C SER A 132 -2.08 -6.04 8.94
N VAL A 133 -1.04 -5.24 9.23
CA VAL A 133 -0.98 -3.83 8.82
C VAL A 133 -0.94 -3.67 7.29
N VAL A 134 -0.30 -4.59 6.58
CA VAL A 134 -0.25 -4.59 5.10
C VAL A 134 -1.61 -4.93 4.51
N HIS A 135 -2.32 -5.89 5.09
CA HIS A 135 -3.69 -6.23 4.69
C HIS A 135 -4.65 -5.07 4.94
N LEU A 136 -4.56 -4.41 6.09
CA LEU A 136 -5.34 -3.20 6.39
C LEU A 136 -5.03 -2.08 5.38
N MET A 137 -3.76 -1.88 5.02
CA MET A 137 -3.38 -0.89 4.02
C MET A 137 -3.98 -1.22 2.64
N LEU A 138 -4.01 -2.50 2.24
CA LEU A 138 -4.68 -2.93 1.02
C LEU A 138 -6.18 -2.61 1.06
N ILE A 139 -6.86 -2.96 2.15
CA ILE A 139 -8.29 -2.66 2.34
C ILE A 139 -8.55 -1.17 2.19
N VAL A 140 -7.74 -0.33 2.83
CA VAL A 140 -7.85 1.13 2.73
C VAL A 140 -7.62 1.60 1.30
N ALA A 141 -6.58 1.11 0.62
CA ALA A 141 -6.30 1.48 -0.77
C ALA A 141 -7.47 1.14 -1.71
N VAL A 142 -8.07 -0.05 -1.53
CA VAL A 142 -9.27 -0.47 -2.29
C VAL A 142 -10.48 0.40 -1.94
N ALA A 143 -10.73 0.68 -0.67
CA ALA A 143 -11.83 1.55 -0.25
C ALA A 143 -11.71 2.96 -0.87
N LEU A 144 -10.50 3.51 -0.94
CA LEU A 144 -10.24 4.80 -1.58
C LEU A 144 -10.53 4.76 -3.10
N LEU A 145 -10.20 3.67 -3.79
CA LEU A 145 -10.52 3.49 -5.21
C LEU A 145 -12.02 3.42 -5.46
N VAL A 146 -12.75 2.67 -4.62
CA VAL A 146 -14.21 2.55 -4.71
C VAL A 146 -14.88 3.90 -4.45
N ALA A 147 -14.43 4.62 -3.42
CA ALA A 147 -14.97 5.94 -3.07
C ALA A 147 -14.75 6.98 -4.18
N GLU A 148 -13.62 6.95 -4.89
CA GLU A 148 -13.40 7.83 -6.04
C GLU A 148 -14.33 7.52 -7.21
N ARG A 149 -14.53 6.22 -7.52
CA ARG A 149 -15.43 5.80 -8.59
C ARG A 149 -16.88 6.20 -8.30
N ALA A 150 -17.34 6.06 -7.06
CA ALA A 150 -18.67 6.48 -6.63
C ALA A 150 -18.89 7.99 -6.84
N ARG A 151 -17.89 8.82 -6.51
CA ARG A 151 -17.98 10.28 -6.71
C ARG A 151 -18.01 10.66 -8.18
N ALA A 152 -17.26 9.96 -9.04
CA ALA A 152 -17.26 10.23 -10.47
C ALA A 152 -18.64 9.95 -11.11
N ALA A 153 -19.33 8.90 -10.66
CA ALA A 153 -20.64 8.51 -11.18
C ALA A 153 -21.79 9.48 -10.82
N VAL A 154 -21.64 10.28 -9.77
CA VAL A 154 -22.70 11.17 -9.26
C VAL A 154 -22.70 12.56 -9.92
N THR A 155 -21.73 12.88 -10.79
CA THR A 155 -21.68 14.20 -11.46
C THR A 155 -22.88 14.34 -12.42
N PRO A 156 -23.88 15.19 -12.12
CA PRO A 156 -25.05 15.32 -12.96
C PRO A 156 -24.68 15.93 -14.32
N PRO A 157 -25.40 15.60 -15.40
CA PRO A 157 -25.18 16.20 -16.71
C PRO A 157 -25.34 17.71 -16.56
N ARG A 158 -24.31 18.45 -16.98
CA ARG A 158 -24.31 19.91 -17.07
C ARG A 158 -25.50 20.30 -17.93
N THR A 159 -26.58 20.77 -17.31
CA THR A 159 -27.72 21.36 -18.02
C THR A 159 -27.15 22.42 -18.95
N ALA A 160 -27.32 22.19 -20.25
CA ALA A 160 -26.93 23.14 -21.29
C ALA A 160 -27.56 24.51 -20.96
N PRO A 161 -26.88 25.63 -21.29
CA PRO A 161 -27.47 26.95 -21.14
C PRO A 161 -28.84 26.93 -21.81
N GLN A 162 -29.87 27.17 -21.02
CA GLN A 162 -31.23 27.35 -21.52
C GLN A 162 -31.12 28.50 -22.51
N ALA A 163 -31.20 28.20 -23.81
CA ALA A 163 -31.23 29.19 -24.85
C ALA A 163 -32.43 30.07 -24.55
N SER A 164 -32.17 31.26 -24.00
CA SER A 164 -33.16 32.29 -23.84
C SER A 164 -33.72 32.56 -25.22
N SER A 165 -34.92 32.05 -25.45
CA SER A 165 -35.77 32.37 -26.57
C SER A 165 -35.91 33.89 -26.65
N GLU A 166 -35.15 34.48 -27.57
CA GLU A 166 -35.33 35.85 -28.02
C GLU A 166 -36.73 35.94 -28.67
N PRO A 167 -37.67 36.73 -28.13
CA PRO A 167 -38.94 36.95 -28.79
C PRO A 167 -38.71 37.90 -29.97
N ALA A 168 -38.74 37.34 -31.18
CA ALA A 168 -38.95 38.11 -32.39
C ALA A 168 -40.38 38.67 -32.43
N GLN A 169 -40.50 39.87 -32.99
CA GLN A 169 -41.72 40.59 -33.42
C GLN A 169 -42.37 41.50 -32.36
N GLY A 170 -42.75 42.75 -32.68
CA GLY A 170 -43.12 43.27 -34.00
C GLY A 170 -42.73 44.74 -34.26
N LEU A 171 -42.35 44.99 -35.52
CA LEU A 171 -42.58 46.26 -36.19
C LEU A 171 -44.09 46.49 -36.29
N HIS A 172 -44.57 47.67 -35.89
CA HIS A 172 -45.83 48.22 -36.35
C HIS A 172 -45.56 49.45 -37.24
N PRO A 173 -46.40 49.66 -38.27
CA PRO A 173 -46.21 50.64 -39.35
C PRO A 173 -46.41 52.11 -38.93
#